data_AF-S2RF86-F1
#
_entry.id   AF-S2RF86-F1
#
_cell.length_a   1.000
_cell.length_b   1.000
_cell.length_c   1.000
_cell.angle_alpha   90.00
_cell.angle_beta   90.00
_cell.angle_gamma   90.00
#
_symmetry.space_group_name_H-M   'P 1'
#
loop_
_entity.id
_entity.type
_entity.pdbx_description
1 polymer ?
#
loop_
_entity_poly.entity_id
_entity_poly.type
_entity_poly.pdbx_seq_one_letter_code
_entity_poly.pdbx_strand_id
1 'polypeptide(L)'
;GRPLTYTLIFTVDVAMLAGILVFSSPLLFGIALCLIMSCYGAGFSVIPAYLGDVFGTKQLGAIHGYVLTAWAVAGVVGPTLLSLSDQYFHSYTYSLIFFVALELVAFILSIRIRRQFSVVARDEKVTDSLERQH
;
A
#
# COMPACT_ATOMS: atom_id res chain seq x y z
N GLY A 1 -0.34 14.94 -8.69
CA GLY A 1 -0.86 13.84 -9.51
C GLY A 1 -1.08 12.62 -8.66
N ARG A 2 -2.33 12.17 -8.50
CA ARG A 2 -2.77 11.07 -7.61
C ARG A 2 -1.91 9.77 -7.67
N PRO A 3 -1.40 9.30 -8.83
CA PRO A 3 -0.54 8.11 -8.86
C PRO A 3 0.89 8.32 -8.33
N LEU A 4 1.41 9.56 -8.34
CA LEU A 4 2.73 9.89 -7.78
C LEU A 4 2.76 9.76 -6.26
N THR A 5 1.67 10.15 -5.62
CA THR A 5 1.51 10.07 -4.17
C THR A 5 1.58 8.62 -3.68
N TYR A 6 0.88 7.69 -4.33
CA TYR A 6 0.90 6.27 -3.95
C TYR A 6 2.29 5.65 -4.08
N THR A 7 3.00 5.91 -5.18
CA THR A 7 4.36 5.37 -5.36
C THR A 7 5.34 5.94 -4.33
N LEU A 8 5.21 7.22 -3.97
CA LEU A 8 6.04 7.83 -2.92
C LEU A 8 5.76 7.21 -1.54
N ILE A 9 4.49 7.02 -1.18
CA ILE A 9 4.07 6.40 0.09
C ILE A 9 4.73 5.02 0.22
N PHE A 10 4.50 4.12 -0.74
CA PHE A 10 5.07 2.77 -0.69
C PHE A 10 6.61 2.76 -0.72
N THR A 11 7.24 3.70 -1.45
CA THR A 11 8.71 3.78 -1.47
C THR A 11 9.26 4.15 -0.09
N VAL A 12 8.62 5.11 0.59
CA VAL A 12 9.01 5.52 1.94
C VAL A 12 8.76 4.39 2.93
N ASP A 13 7.62 3.72 2.86
CA ASP A 13 7.29 2.61 3.76
C ASP A 13 8.28 1.44 3.63
N VAL A 14 8.60 1.01 2.40
CA VAL A 14 9.63 -0.02 2.16
C VAL A 14 10.98 0.41 2.72
N ALA A 15 11.41 1.65 2.47
CA ALA A 15 12.70 2.14 2.93
C ALA A 15 12.78 2.22 4.47
N MET A 16 11.73 2.71 5.13
CA MET A 16 11.68 2.84 6.58
C MET A 16 11.55 1.49 7.28
N LEU A 17 10.73 0.58 6.74
CA LEU A 17 10.54 -0.76 7.29
C LEU A 17 11.82 -1.61 7.17
N ALA A 18 12.53 -1.50 6.04
CA ALA A 18 13.85 -2.10 5.89
C ALA A 18 14.90 -1.44 6.82
N GLY A 19 14.83 -0.12 7.00
CA GLY A 19 15.70 0.62 7.91
C GLY A 19 15.58 0.17 9.38
N ILE A 20 14.37 -0.18 9.83
CA ILE A 20 14.10 -0.70 11.18
C ILE A 20 14.92 -1.96 11.50
N LEU A 21 15.26 -2.79 10.50
CA LEU A 21 16.12 -3.97 10.71
C LEU A 21 17.57 -3.61 11.09
N VAL A 22 18.00 -2.39 10.82
CA VAL A 22 19.39 -1.92 10.99
C VAL A 22 19.50 -0.87 12.11
N PHE A 23 18.43 -0.11 12.37
CA PHE A 23 18.45 0.94 13.39
C PHE A 23 18.63 0.39 14.79
N SER A 24 19.80 0.64 15.40
CA SER A 24 20.06 0.33 16.81
C SER A 24 19.68 1.45 17.77
N SER A 25 19.34 2.65 17.25
CA SER A 25 18.96 3.81 18.06
C SER A 25 17.44 3.89 18.23
N PRO A 26 16.92 3.97 19.48
CA PRO A 26 15.49 4.14 19.74
C PRO A 26 14.88 5.38 19.08
N LEU A 27 15.66 6.45 18.94
CA LEU A 27 15.19 7.69 18.32
C LEU A 27 14.93 7.52 16.82
N LEU A 28 15.84 6.85 16.11
CA LEU A 28 15.68 6.56 14.69
C LEU A 28 14.51 5.61 14.44
N PHE A 29 14.35 4.61 15.31
CA PHE A 29 13.21 3.71 15.28
C PHE A 29 11.88 4.47 15.45
N GLY A 30 11.80 5.38 16.43
CA GLY A 30 10.62 6.21 16.64
C GLY A 30 10.27 7.11 15.45
N ILE A 31 11.28 7.76 14.85
CA ILE A 31 11.08 8.58 13.65
C ILE A 31 10.57 7.73 12.47
N ALA A 32 11.18 6.56 12.25
CA ALA A 32 10.75 5.65 11.20
C ALA A 32 9.28 5.21 11.38
N LEU A 33 8.87 4.85 12.60
CA LEU A 33 7.48 4.51 12.91
C LEU A 33 6.52 5.68 12.68
N CYS A 34 6.89 6.90 13.10
CA CYS A 34 6.06 8.09 12.85
C CYS A 34 5.86 8.34 11.35
N LEU A 35 6.91 8.16 10.54
CA LEU A 35 6.82 8.29 9.09
C LEU A 35 5.93 7.22 8.47
N ILE A 36 6.12 5.94 8.85
CA ILE A 36 5.28 4.82 8.39
C ILE A 36 3.81 5.08 8.74
N MET A 37 3.51 5.50 9.97
CA MET A 37 2.14 5.81 10.40
C MET A 37 1.54 6.99 9.64
N SER A 38 2.34 8.00 9.31
CA SER A 38 1.90 9.16 8.51
C SER A 38 1.57 8.74 7.08
N CYS A 39 2.44 7.92 6.47
CA CYS A 39 2.27 7.35 5.14
C CYS A 39 1.04 6.44 5.06
N TYR A 40 0.84 5.60 6.08
CA TYR A 40 -0.35 4.77 6.25
C TYR A 40 -1.64 5.61 6.31
N GLY A 41 -1.66 6.68 7.11
CA GLY A 41 -2.80 7.60 7.20
C GLY A 41 -3.08 8.34 5.89
N ALA A 42 -2.02 8.77 5.18
CA ALA A 42 -2.15 9.37 3.86
C ALA A 42 -2.78 8.40 2.87
N GLY A 43 -2.34 7.13 2.84
CA GLY A 43 -2.91 6.07 2.00
C GLY A 43 -4.39 5.83 2.29
N PHE A 44 -4.77 5.70 3.56
CA PHE A 44 -6.17 5.49 3.95
C PHE A 44 -7.12 6.60 3.49
N SER A 45 -6.65 7.85 3.50
CA SER A 45 -7.45 9.01 3.07
C SER A 45 -7.81 8.98 1.58
N VAL A 46 -6.96 8.38 0.74
CA VAL A 46 -7.14 8.36 -0.72
C VAL A 46 -7.84 7.09 -1.22
N ILE A 47 -8.04 6.06 -0.38
CA ILE A 47 -8.73 4.82 -0.77
C ILE A 47 -10.15 5.07 -1.29
N PRO A 48 -11.04 5.81 -0.59
CA PRO A 48 -12.43 5.99 -1.05
C PRO A 48 -12.52 6.76 -2.37
N ALA A 49 -11.69 7.79 -2.53
CA ALA A 49 -11.61 8.56 -3.77
C ALA A 49 -11.11 7.68 -4.93
N TYR A 50 -10.09 6.86 -4.68
CA TYR A 50 -9.55 5.95 -5.68
C TYR A 50 -10.54 4.84 -6.07
N LEU A 51 -11.21 4.22 -5.10
CA LEU A 51 -12.25 3.23 -5.37
C LEU A 51 -13.43 3.85 -6.13
N GLY A 52 -13.79 5.09 -5.83
CA GLY A 52 -14.82 5.83 -6.56
C GLY A 52 -14.45 6.11 -8.01
N ASP A 53 -13.20 6.48 -8.28
CA ASP A 53 -12.66 6.68 -9.62
C ASP A 53 -12.65 5.37 -10.45
N VAL A 54 -12.42 4.21 -9.81
CA VAL A 54 -12.27 2.91 -10.50
C VAL A 54 -13.58 2.14 -10.68
N PHE A 55 -14.41 2.09 -9.63
CA PHE A 55 -15.63 1.25 -9.61
C PHE A 55 -16.93 2.06 -9.73
N GLY A 56 -16.83 3.39 -9.76
CA GLY A 56 -17.97 4.28 -9.68
C GLY A 56 -18.58 4.33 -8.27
N THR A 57 -19.42 5.34 -8.06
CA THR A 57 -19.96 5.64 -6.72
C THR A 57 -21.10 4.72 -6.28
N LYS A 58 -21.74 3.99 -7.21
CA LYS A 58 -22.91 3.14 -6.94
C LYS A 58 -22.65 2.01 -5.93
N GLN A 59 -21.45 1.41 -5.96
CA GLN A 59 -21.06 0.29 -5.08
C GLN A 59 -19.88 0.63 -4.16
N LEU A 60 -19.51 1.91 -4.08
CA LEU A 60 -18.33 2.36 -3.35
C LEU A 60 -18.35 1.96 -1.88
N GLY A 61 -19.51 2.10 -1.21
CA GLY A 61 -19.66 1.71 0.19
C GLY A 61 -19.43 0.22 0.44
N ALA A 62 -19.95 -0.65 -0.44
CA ALA A 62 -19.76 -2.09 -0.34
C ALA A 62 -18.30 -2.49 -0.56
N ILE A 63 -17.66 -1.93 -1.59
CA ILE A 63 -16.25 -2.22 -1.91
C ILE A 63 -15.32 -1.71 -0.80
N HIS A 64 -15.56 -0.51 -0.30
CA HIS A 64 -14.80 0.01 0.83
C HIS A 64 -14.99 -0.84 2.10
N GLY A 65 -16.21 -1.33 2.35
CA GLY A 65 -16.50 -2.28 3.43
C GLY A 65 -15.70 -3.58 3.33
N TYR A 66 -15.55 -4.15 2.13
CA TYR A 66 -14.69 -5.31 1.91
C TYR A 66 -13.21 -5.01 2.19
N VAL A 67 -12.72 -3.85 1.79
CA VAL A 67 -11.34 -3.40 2.09
C VAL A 67 -11.13 -3.27 3.60
N LEU A 68 -12.08 -2.68 4.33
CA LEU A 68 -11.99 -2.55 5.79
C LEU A 68 -12.05 -3.90 6.51
N THR A 69 -12.81 -4.85 5.98
CA THR A 69 -12.86 -6.22 6.54
C THR A 69 -11.54 -6.95 6.32
N ALA A 70 -10.96 -6.87 5.11
CA ALA A 70 -9.64 -7.40 4.83
C ALA A 70 -8.56 -6.77 5.71
N TRP A 71 -8.66 -5.45 5.93
CA TRP A 71 -7.77 -4.72 6.83
C TRP A 71 -7.91 -5.18 8.29
N ALA A 72 -9.13 -5.38 8.79
CA ALA A 72 -9.36 -5.91 10.14
C ALA A 72 -8.74 -7.30 10.32
N VAL A 73 -8.88 -8.18 9.33
CA VAL A 73 -8.25 -9.51 9.34
C VAL A 73 -6.72 -9.37 9.36
N ALA A 74 -6.14 -8.49 8.56
CA ALA A 74 -4.70 -8.24 8.56
C ALA A 74 -4.21 -7.75 9.94
N GLY A 75 -4.99 -6.89 10.61
CA GLY A 75 -4.70 -6.39 11.96
C GLY A 75 -4.67 -7.48 13.04
N VAL A 76 -5.43 -8.58 12.85
CA VAL A 76 -5.37 -9.76 13.74
C VAL A 76 -4.21 -10.67 13.35
N VAL A 77 -4.01 -10.91 12.06
CA VAL A 77 -2.99 -11.85 11.55
C VAL A 77 -1.57 -11.35 11.83
N GLY A 78 -1.31 -10.04 11.70
CA GLY A 78 0.03 -9.46 11.89
C GLY A 78 0.67 -9.80 13.25
N PRO A 79 0.04 -9.43 14.38
CA PRO A 79 0.54 -9.78 15.71
C PRO A 79 0.64 -11.28 15.97
N THR A 80 -0.29 -12.07 15.43
CA THR A 80 -0.23 -13.54 15.53
C THR A 80 1.00 -14.10 14.83
N LEU A 81 1.33 -13.64 13.62
CA LEU A 81 2.54 -14.05 12.90
C LEU A 81 3.82 -13.65 13.65
N LEU A 82 3.86 -12.43 14.19
CA LEU A 82 4.96 -11.96 15.05
C LEU A 82 5.17 -12.90 16.24
N SER A 83 4.10 -13.19 16.98
CA SER A 83 4.16 -14.06 18.16
C SER A 83 4.58 -15.50 17.80
N LEU A 84 4.05 -16.07 16.71
CA LEU A 84 4.44 -17.39 16.25
C LEU A 84 5.93 -17.43 15.86
N SER A 85 6.42 -16.40 15.14
CA SER A 85 7.83 -16.37 14.76
C SER A 85 8.78 -16.33 15.96
N ASP A 86 8.40 -15.61 17.00
CA ASP A 86 9.18 -15.50 18.23
C ASP A 86 9.21 -16.84 18.99
N GLN A 87 8.07 -17.54 19.03
CA GLN A 87 7.96 -18.84 19.68
C GLN A 87 8.77 -19.94 18.95
N TYR A 88 8.75 -19.97 17.62
CA TYR A 88 9.41 -21.03 16.85
C TYR A 88 10.87 -20.74 16.50
N PHE A 89 11.21 -19.50 16.18
CA PHE A 89 12.53 -19.12 15.68
C PHE A 89 13.34 -18.28 16.68
N HIS A 90 12.76 -17.92 17.84
CA HIS A 90 13.38 -17.08 18.88
C HIS A 90 13.98 -15.77 18.34
N SER A 91 13.46 -15.29 17.22
CA SER A 91 14.00 -14.12 16.52
C SER A 91 12.91 -13.38 15.75
N TYR A 92 12.69 -12.14 16.15
CA TYR A 92 11.77 -11.20 15.50
C TYR A 92 12.22 -10.79 14.09
N THR A 93 13.50 -10.97 13.77
CA THR A 93 14.08 -10.62 12.46
C THR A 93 13.38 -11.36 11.32
N TYR A 94 13.01 -12.63 11.50
CA TYR A 94 12.32 -13.40 10.45
C TYR A 94 10.92 -12.85 10.14
N SER A 95 10.17 -12.43 11.16
CA SER A 95 8.87 -11.77 10.95
C SER A 95 9.02 -10.44 10.23
N LEU A 96 10.01 -9.64 10.62
CA LEU A 96 10.26 -8.34 9.98
C LEU A 96 10.67 -8.51 8.52
N ILE A 97 11.54 -9.48 8.20
CA ILE A 97 11.89 -9.81 6.80
C ILE A 97 10.66 -10.26 6.01
N PHE A 98 9.78 -11.06 6.61
CA PHE A 98 8.54 -11.48 5.98
C PHE A 98 7.62 -10.29 5.65
N PHE A 99 7.44 -9.34 6.58
CA PHE A 99 6.67 -8.13 6.29
C PHE A 99 7.32 -7.24 5.24
N VAL A 100 8.66 -7.09 5.25
CA VAL A 100 9.38 -6.36 4.19
C VAL A 100 9.14 -7.02 2.82
N ALA A 101 9.14 -8.35 2.74
CA ALA A 101 8.84 -9.06 1.50
C ALA A 101 7.40 -8.82 1.03
N LEU A 102 6.42 -8.85 1.94
CA LEU A 102 5.02 -8.52 1.62
C LEU A 102 4.88 -7.08 1.12
N GLU A 103 5.55 -6.13 1.76
CA GLU A 103 5.53 -4.72 1.37
C GLU A 103 6.17 -4.50 -0.02
N LEU A 104 7.24 -5.23 -0.33
CA LEU A 104 7.84 -5.23 -1.67
C LEU A 104 6.88 -5.76 -2.74
N VAL A 105 6.13 -6.82 -2.44
CA VAL A 105 5.08 -7.32 -3.35
C VAL A 105 4.00 -6.26 -3.55
N ALA A 106 3.54 -5.60 -2.49
CA ALA A 106 2.57 -4.51 -2.56
C ALA A 106 3.09 -3.33 -3.40
N PHE A 107 4.36 -2.96 -3.24
CA PHE A 107 5.02 -1.93 -4.05
C PHE A 107 5.06 -2.29 -5.54
N ILE A 108 5.41 -3.54 -5.88
CA ILE A 108 5.44 -4.03 -7.27
C ILE A 108 4.02 -3.99 -7.87
N LEU A 109 3.01 -4.45 -7.12
CA LEU A 109 1.60 -4.39 -7.54
C LEU A 109 1.17 -2.93 -7.78
N SER A 110 1.53 -2.01 -6.89
CA SER A 110 1.25 -0.57 -7.05
C SER A 110 1.83 -0.02 -8.35
N ILE A 111 3.08 -0.37 -8.69
CA ILE A 111 3.71 0.01 -9.97
C ILE A 111 2.97 -0.59 -11.16
N ARG A 112 2.58 -1.87 -11.09
CA ARG A 112 1.86 -2.58 -12.16
C ARG A 112 0.50 -1.95 -12.42
N ILE A 113 -0.26 -1.69 -11.36
CA ILE A 113 -1.57 -1.05 -11.42
C ILE A 113 -1.44 0.33 -12.08
N ARG A 114 -0.47 1.15 -11.65
CA ARG A 114 -0.20 2.45 -12.28
C ARG A 114 0.07 2.32 -13.79
N ARG A 115 0.89 1.36 -14.20
CA ARG A 115 1.20 1.13 -15.62
C ARG A 115 -0.07 0.80 -16.41
N GLN A 116 -0.95 -0.04 -15.86
CA GLN A 116 -2.23 -0.36 -16.50
C GLN A 116 -3.13 0.88 -16.62
N PHE A 117 -3.28 1.68 -15.57
CA PHE A 117 -4.07 2.91 -15.65
C PHE A 117 -3.53 3.92 -16.67
N SER A 118 -2.20 4.05 -16.78
CA SER A 118 -1.58 4.93 -17.78
C SER A 118 -1.80 4.46 -19.22
N VAL A 119 -1.97 3.15 -19.43
CA VAL A 119 -2.28 2.58 -20.75
C VAL A 119 -3.74 2.82 -21.09
N VAL A 120 -4.68 2.51 -20.18
CA VAL A 120 -6.11 2.70 -20.40
C VAL A 120 -6.46 4.17 -20.65
N ALA A 121 -5.93 5.09 -19.85
CA ALA A 121 -6.17 6.53 -20.03
C ALA A 121 -5.58 7.08 -21.36
N ARG A 122 -4.57 6.40 -21.93
CA ARG A 122 -4.01 6.75 -23.23
C ARG A 122 -4.92 6.28 -24.35
N ASP A 123 -5.44 5.06 -24.26
CA ASP A 123 -6.31 4.46 -25.27
C ASP A 123 -7.68 5.17 -25.33
N GLU A 124 -8.22 5.62 -24.19
CA GLU A 124 -9.44 6.41 -24.14
C GLU A 124 -9.28 7.76 -24.86
N LYS A 125 -8.17 8.48 -24.63
CA LYS A 125 -7.88 9.74 -25.34
C LYS A 125 -7.70 9.55 -26.85
N VAL A 126 -7.11 8.44 -27.27
CA VAL A 126 -6.97 8.10 -28.70
C VAL A 126 -8.35 7.87 -29.30
N THR A 127 -9.20 7.06 -28.66
CA THR A 127 -10.55 6.76 -29.13
C THR A 127 -11.42 8.02 -29.25
N ASP A 128 -11.43 8.85 -28.21
CA ASP A 128 -12.18 10.10 -28.17
C ASP A 128 -11.70 11.13 -29.22
N SER A 129 -10.40 11.09 -29.56
CA SER A 129 -9.85 11.92 -30.66
C SER A 129 -10.27 11.44 -32.05
N LEU A 130 -10.52 10.14 -32.23
CA LEU A 130 -11.01 9.57 -33.49
C LEU A 130 -12.50 9.86 -33.68
N GLU A 131 -13.30 9.79 -32.61
CA GLU A 131 -14.73 10.11 -32.66
C GLU A 131 -14.99 11.60 -32.97
N ARG A 132 -14.16 12.52 -32.49
CA ARG A 132 -14.29 13.95 -32.80
C ARG A 132 -13.86 14.34 -34.23
N GLN A 133 -13.24 13.43 -34.98
CA GLN A 133 -12.82 13.66 -36.36
C GLN A 133 -13.89 13.21 -37.38
N HIS A 134 -14.95 12.54 -36.94
CA HIS A 134 -16.11 12.11 -37.73
C HIS A 134 -17.36 12.90 -37.32
#